data_AF-A0A8D2L512-F1
#
_entry.id   AF-A0A8D2L512-F1
#
_cell.length_a   1.000
_cell.length_b   1.000
_cell.length_c   1.000
_cell.angle_alpha   90.00
_cell.angle_beta   90.00
_cell.angle_gamma   90.00
#
_symmetry.space_group_name_H-M   'P 1'
#
loop_
_entity.id
_entity.type
_entity.pdbx_description
1 polymer ?
#
loop_
_entity_poly.entity_id
_entity_poly.type
_entity_poly.pdbx_seq_one_letter_code
_entity_poly.pdbx_strand_id
1 'polypeptide(L)'
;MGKRVALVLAGCGVFDGSEIHEASAALVHLSRAGAEVKMFAPNIEQKDVVDHLKGHPSKEKRNVLVESARLARGNIQDLAELRVDEFDAIVFPGGFGVAKNLCSWAEEGKDCTVNELVKSTLEAFHSAKKPLGLCCISPVLAAKVFPGCEVTVGHNNNVDGSSCHRSTGMQAHLQGCEGSTCGFHQQNHHHLRLHVQGPFA
;
A
#
# COMPACT_ATOMS: atom_id res chain seq x y z
N MET A 1 21.35 3.35 -16.89
CA MET A 1 20.64 2.18 -16.32
C MET A 1 19.36 2.70 -15.68
N GLY A 2 18.23 2.01 -15.85
CA GLY A 2 16.96 2.41 -15.25
C GLY A 2 16.98 2.33 -13.72
N LYS A 3 16.11 3.08 -13.05
CA LYS A 3 15.92 2.97 -11.59
C LYS A 3 15.28 1.61 -11.28
N ARG A 4 15.72 0.95 -10.22
CA ARG A 4 15.19 -0.33 -9.75
C ARG A 4 14.12 -0.08 -8.69
N VAL A 5 12.91 -0.58 -8.88
CA VAL A 5 11.79 -0.33 -7.98
C VAL A 5 11.21 -1.64 -7.47
N ALA A 6 11.09 -1.76 -6.15
CA ALA A 6 10.36 -2.84 -5.51
C ALA A 6 8.87 -2.50 -5.49
N LEU A 7 8.02 -3.39 -6.01
CA LEU A 7 6.55 -3.25 -5.93
C LEU A 7 6.01 -4.33 -4.99
N VAL A 8 5.45 -3.94 -3.84
CA VAL A 8 4.94 -4.90 -2.85
C VAL A 8 3.42 -5.03 -2.97
N LEU A 9 2.96 -6.26 -3.16
CA LEU A 9 1.57 -6.64 -3.36
C LEU A 9 1.00 -7.33 -2.11
N ALA A 10 -0.32 -7.33 -2.00
CA ALA A 10 -1.07 -7.84 -0.84
C ALA A 10 -2.06 -8.95 -1.19
N GLY A 11 -2.00 -9.51 -2.41
CA GLY A 11 -2.98 -10.44 -2.99
C GLY A 11 -3.44 -9.96 -4.37
N CYS A 12 -4.54 -10.48 -4.90
CA CYS A 12 -5.06 -10.11 -6.23
C CYS A 12 -6.58 -9.91 -6.23
N GLY A 13 -7.03 -8.71 -5.86
CA GLY A 13 -8.45 -8.37 -5.74
C GLY A 13 -8.64 -7.22 -4.75
N VAL A 14 -9.53 -6.27 -5.04
CA VAL A 14 -9.67 -5.06 -4.21
C VAL A 14 -10.11 -5.36 -2.77
N PHE A 15 -10.92 -6.40 -2.53
CA PHE A 15 -11.49 -6.68 -1.20
C PHE A 15 -10.62 -7.56 -0.30
N ASP A 16 -9.72 -8.36 -0.87
CA ASP A 16 -8.89 -9.32 -0.13
C ASP A 16 -7.40 -9.26 -0.49
N GLY A 17 -7.00 -8.41 -1.43
CA GLY A 17 -5.64 -8.29 -1.95
C GLY A 17 -5.27 -6.88 -2.42
N SER A 18 -4.34 -6.80 -3.38
CA SER A 18 -4.02 -5.54 -4.06
C SER A 18 -5.11 -5.14 -5.05
N GLU A 19 -5.39 -3.84 -5.13
CA GLU A 19 -6.26 -3.29 -6.17
C GLU A 19 -5.58 -3.45 -7.55
N ILE A 20 -6.26 -4.17 -8.44
CA ILE A 20 -5.69 -4.68 -9.69
C ILE A 20 -5.36 -3.54 -10.67
N HIS A 21 -6.19 -2.50 -10.73
CA HIS A 21 -6.00 -1.36 -11.62
C HIS A 21 -4.89 -0.43 -11.12
N GLU A 22 -4.78 -0.17 -9.83
CA GLU A 22 -3.72 0.60 -9.19
C GLU A 22 -2.37 -0.09 -9.38
N ALA A 23 -2.30 -1.40 -9.15
CA ALA A 23 -1.09 -2.18 -9.41
C ALA A 23 -0.71 -2.13 -10.90
N SER A 24 -1.67 -2.32 -11.80
CA SER A 24 -1.44 -2.25 -13.26
C SER A 24 -0.99 -0.85 -13.69
N ALA A 25 -1.63 0.20 -13.19
CA ALA A 25 -1.29 1.59 -13.49
C ALA A 25 0.12 1.94 -12.97
N ALA A 26 0.46 1.53 -11.75
CA ALA A 26 1.80 1.72 -11.19
C ALA A 26 2.85 1.06 -12.09
N LEU A 27 2.64 -0.19 -12.51
CA LEU A 27 3.53 -0.91 -13.42
C LEU A 27 3.68 -0.20 -14.77
N VAL A 28 2.59 0.27 -15.37
CA VAL A 28 2.63 1.02 -16.63
C VAL A 28 3.42 2.32 -16.48
N HIS A 29 3.19 3.08 -15.40
CA HIS A 29 3.90 4.33 -15.17
C HIS A 29 5.40 4.13 -14.92
N LEU A 30 5.77 3.12 -14.12
CA LEU A 30 7.16 2.75 -13.87
C LEU A 30 7.85 2.30 -15.16
N SER A 31 7.18 1.47 -15.97
CA SER A 31 7.70 1.01 -17.26
C SER A 31 7.92 2.19 -18.23
N ARG A 32 6.96 3.12 -18.33
CA ARG A 32 7.09 4.34 -19.16
C ARG A 32 8.23 5.26 -18.70
N ALA A 33 8.56 5.24 -17.42
CA ALA A 33 9.70 5.96 -16.85
C ALA A 33 11.04 5.21 -17.05
N GLY A 34 11.05 4.03 -17.68
CA GLY A 34 12.24 3.22 -17.89
C GLY A 34 12.76 2.56 -16.61
N ALA A 35 11.91 2.41 -15.58
CA ALA A 35 12.27 1.70 -14.36
C ALA A 35 12.22 0.18 -14.55
N GLU A 36 13.13 -0.51 -13.88
CA GLU A 36 13.11 -1.97 -13.72
C GLU A 36 12.32 -2.30 -12.45
N VAL A 37 11.24 -3.07 -12.58
CA VAL A 37 10.37 -3.40 -11.45
C VAL A 37 10.53 -4.87 -11.07
N LYS A 38 10.78 -5.14 -9.78
CA LYS A 38 10.63 -6.47 -9.20
C LYS A 38 9.46 -6.46 -8.22
N MET A 39 8.60 -7.47 -8.33
CA MET A 39 7.41 -7.61 -7.50
C MET A 39 7.68 -8.52 -6.31
N PHE A 40 7.09 -8.17 -5.17
CA PHE A 40 7.21 -8.91 -3.92
C PHE A 40 5.86 -9.05 -3.24
N ALA A 41 5.68 -10.08 -2.44
CA ALA A 41 4.55 -10.23 -1.55
C ALA A 41 4.93 -11.15 -0.37
N PRO A 42 4.40 -10.93 0.84
CA PRO A 42 4.68 -11.84 1.96
C PRO A 42 4.03 -13.21 1.71
N ASN A 43 4.76 -14.27 2.00
CA ASN A 43 4.25 -15.63 1.91
C ASN A 43 3.41 -16.01 3.15
N ILE A 44 2.18 -15.47 3.21
CA ILE A 44 1.23 -15.65 4.31
C ILE A 44 -0.17 -16.00 3.77
N GLU A 45 -1.02 -16.62 4.59
CA GLU A 45 -2.45 -16.75 4.26
C GLU A 45 -3.11 -15.36 4.20
N GLN A 46 -4.03 -15.15 3.25
CA GLN A 46 -4.91 -13.98 3.29
C GLN A 46 -5.82 -14.03 4.52
N LYS A 47 -6.14 -12.87 5.10
CA LYS A 47 -7.03 -12.77 6.26
C LYS A 47 -8.42 -13.32 5.97
N ASP A 48 -8.96 -12.97 4.81
CA ASP A 48 -10.20 -13.49 4.25
C ASP A 48 -10.07 -13.68 2.73
N VAL A 49 -11.00 -14.42 2.15
CA VAL A 49 -11.17 -14.53 0.69
C VAL A 49 -12.56 -14.01 0.38
N VAL A 50 -12.68 -13.12 -0.59
CA VAL A 50 -13.95 -12.45 -0.88
C VAL A 50 -14.45 -12.83 -2.27
N ASP A 51 -15.70 -13.31 -2.35
CA ASP A 51 -16.42 -13.38 -3.61
C ASP A 51 -16.71 -11.96 -4.07
N HIS A 52 -15.92 -11.46 -5.02
CA HIS A 52 -16.01 -10.08 -5.49
C HIS A 52 -17.31 -9.77 -6.25
N LEU A 53 -18.02 -10.79 -6.76
CA LEU A 53 -19.33 -10.60 -7.38
C LEU A 53 -20.40 -10.36 -6.33
N LYS A 54 -20.34 -11.10 -5.21
CA LYS A 54 -21.32 -10.98 -4.11
C LYS A 54 -20.92 -9.93 -3.06
N GLY A 55 -19.65 -9.56 -2.98
CA GLY A 55 -19.10 -8.70 -1.93
C GLY A 55 -19.08 -9.34 -0.54
N HIS A 56 -19.10 -10.68 -0.45
CA HIS A 56 -19.15 -11.41 0.82
C HIS A 56 -17.96 -12.36 0.97
N PRO A 57 -17.50 -12.63 2.20
CA PRO A 57 -16.46 -13.63 2.46
C PRO A 57 -16.87 -15.02 1.97
N SER A 58 -15.91 -15.75 1.41
CA SER A 58 -16.01 -17.17 1.09
C SER A 58 -15.35 -18.01 2.19
N LYS A 59 -15.54 -19.34 2.16
CA LYS A 59 -14.86 -20.28 3.06
C LYS A 59 -13.51 -20.76 2.54
N GLU A 60 -13.08 -20.24 1.39
CA GLU A 60 -11.81 -20.62 0.79
C GLU A 60 -10.63 -20.05 1.57
N LYS A 61 -9.46 -20.67 1.38
CA LYS A 61 -8.19 -20.15 1.85
C LYS A 61 -7.29 -19.91 0.66
N ARG A 62 -6.58 -18.79 0.68
CA ARG A 62 -5.63 -18.38 -0.35
C ARG A 62 -4.40 -17.77 0.29
N ASN A 63 -3.29 -17.76 -0.44
CA ASN A 63 -2.02 -17.22 0.02
C ASN A 63 -1.71 -15.91 -0.73
N VAL A 64 -1.23 -14.91 0.00
CA VAL A 64 -0.95 -13.56 -0.50
C VAL A 64 0.07 -13.58 -1.65
N LEU A 65 1.19 -14.30 -1.49
CA LEU A 65 2.22 -14.44 -2.52
C LEU A 65 1.69 -15.17 -3.76
N VAL A 66 1.01 -16.30 -3.56
CA VAL A 66 0.46 -17.12 -4.65
C VAL A 66 -0.57 -16.33 -5.47
N GLU A 67 -1.47 -15.60 -4.83
CA GLU A 67 -2.47 -14.81 -5.55
C GLU A 67 -1.83 -13.57 -6.22
N SER A 68 -0.85 -12.93 -5.57
CA SER A 68 -0.10 -11.82 -6.15
C SER A 68 0.68 -12.23 -7.41
N ALA A 69 1.09 -13.50 -7.53
CA ALA A 69 1.74 -14.01 -8.74
C ALA A 69 0.85 -13.89 -10.00
N ARG A 70 -0.48 -13.77 -9.86
CA ARG A 70 -1.40 -13.51 -10.97
C ARG A 70 -1.12 -12.14 -11.61
N LEU A 71 -0.97 -11.10 -10.79
CA LEU A 71 -0.61 -9.75 -11.24
C LEU A 71 0.80 -9.73 -11.83
N ALA A 72 1.72 -10.45 -11.20
CA ALA A 72 3.12 -10.50 -11.60
C ALA A 72 3.42 -11.44 -12.78
N ARG A 73 2.41 -12.16 -13.29
CA ARG A 73 2.57 -13.19 -14.34
C ARG A 73 3.65 -14.23 -13.97
N GLY A 74 3.69 -14.62 -12.70
CA GLY A 74 4.66 -15.55 -12.13
C GLY A 74 6.02 -14.93 -11.75
N ASN A 75 6.33 -13.69 -12.13
CA ASN A 75 7.59 -13.02 -11.82
C ASN A 75 7.50 -12.22 -10.50
N ILE A 76 7.40 -12.94 -9.39
CA ILE A 76 7.28 -12.38 -8.03
C ILE A 76 8.17 -13.18 -7.07
N GLN A 77 8.68 -12.51 -6.04
CA GLN A 77 9.49 -13.12 -4.99
C GLN A 77 8.80 -12.98 -3.62
N ASP A 78 9.16 -13.84 -2.68
CA ASP A 78 8.78 -13.63 -1.28
C ASP A 78 9.38 -12.30 -0.79
N LEU A 79 8.59 -11.50 -0.08
CA LEU A 79 9.06 -10.26 0.53
C LEU A 79 10.26 -10.49 1.46
N ALA A 80 10.37 -11.69 2.05
CA ALA A 80 11.51 -12.05 2.91
C ALA A 80 12.85 -12.10 2.16
N GLU A 81 12.83 -12.21 0.83
CA GLU A 81 14.03 -12.22 -0.03
C GLU A 81 14.45 -10.83 -0.48
N LEU A 82 13.65 -9.80 -0.18
CA LEU A 82 13.92 -8.43 -0.62
C LEU A 82 15.22 -7.92 0.02
N ARG A 83 16.14 -7.45 -0.83
CA ARG A 83 17.37 -6.78 -0.43
C ARG A 83 17.30 -5.29 -0.77
N VAL A 84 17.25 -4.45 0.26
CA VAL A 84 16.98 -3.01 0.11
C VAL A 84 18.02 -2.32 -0.77
N ASP A 85 19.29 -2.72 -0.72
CA ASP A 85 20.40 -2.19 -1.54
C ASP A 85 20.25 -2.47 -3.04
N GLU A 86 19.45 -3.46 -3.43
CA GLU A 86 19.14 -3.75 -4.83
C GLU A 86 18.11 -2.80 -5.46
N PHE A 87 17.48 -1.91 -4.68
CA PHE A 87 16.41 -1.03 -5.16
C PHE A 87 16.70 0.44 -4.89
N ASP A 88 16.15 1.31 -5.72
CA ASP A 88 16.18 2.76 -5.55
C ASP A 88 14.94 3.29 -4.84
N ALA A 89 13.81 2.58 -4.92
CA ALA A 89 12.53 2.97 -4.32
C ALA A 89 11.64 1.74 -4.04
N ILE A 90 10.61 1.93 -3.21
CA ILE A 90 9.56 0.94 -2.95
C ILE A 90 8.19 1.54 -3.19
N VAL A 91 7.26 0.76 -3.76
CA VAL A 91 5.88 1.16 -4.03
C VAL A 91 4.90 0.10 -3.50
N PHE A 92 3.84 0.57 -2.84
CA PHE A 92 2.70 -0.23 -2.41
C PHE A 92 1.42 0.30 -3.09
N PRO A 93 0.86 -0.43 -4.07
CA PRO A 93 -0.52 -0.22 -4.51
C PRO A 93 -1.49 -0.37 -3.34
N GLY A 94 -2.71 0.15 -3.47
CA GLY A 94 -3.76 -0.02 -2.49
C GLY A 94 -4.47 -1.37 -2.58
N GLY A 95 -5.74 -1.36 -2.17
CA GLY A 95 -6.57 -2.55 -1.99
C GLY A 95 -6.72 -2.90 -0.50
N PHE A 96 -7.87 -3.46 -0.13
CA PHE A 96 -8.16 -3.83 1.25
C PHE A 96 -7.25 -4.94 1.79
N GLY A 97 -6.62 -5.73 0.93
CA GLY A 97 -5.57 -6.65 1.35
C GLY A 97 -4.42 -5.95 2.06
N VAL A 98 -4.13 -4.68 1.75
CA VAL A 98 -3.14 -3.91 2.52
C VAL A 98 -3.60 -3.70 3.95
N ALA A 99 -4.87 -3.30 4.14
CA ALA A 99 -5.47 -3.03 5.45
C ALA A 99 -5.82 -4.31 6.25
N LYS A 100 -5.73 -5.50 5.64
CA LYS A 100 -6.10 -6.78 6.24
C LYS A 100 -4.93 -7.77 6.38
N ASN A 101 -4.06 -7.83 5.37
CA ASN A 101 -2.96 -8.80 5.26
C ASN A 101 -1.62 -8.17 5.65
N LEU A 102 -1.37 -6.92 5.21
CA LEU A 102 -0.11 -6.22 5.51
C LEU A 102 -0.16 -5.46 6.83
N CYS A 103 -1.36 -5.12 7.31
CA CYS A 103 -1.64 -4.61 8.64
C CYS A 103 -3.05 -5.01 9.08
N SER A 104 -3.42 -4.68 10.32
CA SER A 104 -4.75 -4.95 10.89
C SER A 104 -5.70 -3.74 10.84
N TRP A 105 -5.45 -2.73 10.01
CA TRP A 105 -6.24 -1.48 9.97
C TRP A 105 -7.74 -1.71 9.75
N ALA A 106 -8.12 -2.68 8.93
CA ALA A 106 -9.52 -2.97 8.65
C ALA A 106 -10.32 -3.41 9.88
N GLU A 107 -9.65 -4.00 10.88
CA GLU A 107 -10.27 -4.50 12.11
C GLU A 107 -10.01 -3.57 13.30
N GLU A 108 -8.79 -3.03 13.41
CA GLU A 108 -8.30 -2.34 14.60
C GLU A 108 -8.18 -0.81 14.40
N GLY A 109 -8.36 -0.30 13.19
CA GLY A 109 -8.28 1.13 12.89
C GLY A 109 -6.97 1.76 13.39
N LYS A 110 -7.07 2.85 14.16
CA LYS A 110 -5.90 3.57 14.71
C LYS A 110 -4.97 2.70 15.57
N ASP A 111 -5.52 1.66 16.19
CA ASP A 111 -4.80 0.78 17.10
C ASP A 111 -4.12 -0.37 16.36
N CYS A 112 -4.20 -0.40 15.02
CA CYS A 112 -3.66 -1.46 14.20
C CYS A 112 -2.17 -1.72 14.39
N THR A 113 -1.75 -2.91 14.00
CA THR A 113 -0.36 -3.33 13.88
C THR A 113 -0.03 -3.56 12.41
N VAL A 114 1.22 -3.28 12.04
CA VAL A 114 1.75 -3.59 10.72
C VAL A 114 2.50 -4.91 10.81
N ASN A 115 2.35 -5.78 9.82
CA ASN A 115 3.11 -7.03 9.74
C ASN A 115 4.62 -6.74 9.88
N GLU A 116 5.32 -7.48 10.74
CA GLU A 116 6.72 -7.19 11.08
C GLU A 116 7.67 -7.19 9.87
N LEU A 117 7.45 -8.06 8.87
CA LEU A 117 8.25 -8.07 7.64
C LEU A 117 7.99 -6.82 6.79
N VAL A 118 6.73 -6.38 6.71
CA VAL A 118 6.37 -5.14 5.99
C VAL A 118 6.93 -3.91 6.71
N LYS A 119 6.80 -3.86 8.04
CA LYS A 119 7.34 -2.80 8.88
C LYS A 119 8.85 -2.68 8.74
N SER A 120 9.58 -3.77 8.94
CA SER A 120 11.05 -3.78 8.81
C SER A 120 11.51 -3.40 7.39
N THR A 121 10.77 -3.82 6.35
CA THR A 121 11.03 -3.38 4.97
C THR A 121 10.90 -1.86 4.83
N LEU A 122 9.78 -1.28 5.30
CA LEU A 122 9.56 0.16 5.26
C LEU A 122 10.65 0.93 6.02
N GLU A 123 10.96 0.51 7.25
CA GLU A 123 12.00 1.11 8.09
C GLU A 123 13.37 1.07 7.40
N ALA A 124 13.69 -0.03 6.72
CA ALA A 124 14.96 -0.18 6.01
C ALA A 124 15.06 0.71 4.76
N PHE A 125 13.99 0.83 3.95
CA PHE A 125 13.96 1.80 2.83
C PHE A 125 14.06 3.24 3.33
N HIS A 126 13.33 3.58 4.39
CA HIS A 126 13.37 4.92 4.99
C HIS A 126 14.76 5.24 5.57
N SER A 127 15.38 4.30 6.30
CA SER A 127 16.73 4.45 6.85
C SER A 127 17.77 4.64 5.75
N ALA A 128 17.58 3.99 4.60
CA ALA A 128 18.41 4.17 3.41
C ALA A 128 18.08 5.46 2.61
N LYS A 129 17.16 6.30 3.11
CA LYS A 129 16.67 7.53 2.46
C LYS A 129 16.11 7.30 1.05
N LYS A 130 15.51 6.13 0.84
CA LYS A 130 14.91 5.75 -0.44
C LYS A 130 13.43 6.15 -0.46
N PRO A 131 12.90 6.60 -1.61
CA PRO A 131 11.48 6.91 -1.75
C PRO A 131 10.53 5.76 -1.42
N LEU A 132 9.44 6.10 -0.70
CA LEU A 132 8.29 5.23 -0.44
C LEU A 132 7.09 5.77 -1.22
N GLY A 133 6.55 4.99 -2.14
CA GLY A 133 5.34 5.31 -2.89
C GLY A 133 4.14 4.54 -2.35
N LEU A 134 3.16 5.23 -1.77
CA LEU A 134 2.00 4.60 -1.13
C LEU A 134 0.72 5.10 -1.77
N CYS A 135 -0.14 4.18 -2.21
CA CYS A 135 -1.36 4.50 -2.93
C CYS A 135 -2.61 4.14 -2.13
N CYS A 136 -3.69 4.92 -2.25
CA CYS A 136 -5.00 4.60 -1.71
C CYS A 136 -4.96 4.41 -0.19
N ILE A 137 -5.19 3.21 0.35
CA ILE A 137 -5.17 2.92 1.79
C ILE A 137 -3.76 2.61 2.31
N SER A 138 -2.80 2.29 1.43
CA SER A 138 -1.41 1.96 1.82
C SER A 138 -0.67 3.02 2.65
N PRO A 139 -0.98 4.33 2.59
CA PRO A 139 -0.38 5.32 3.48
C PRO A 139 -0.61 5.06 4.98
N VAL A 140 -1.62 4.26 5.38
CA VAL A 140 -1.79 3.86 6.78
C VAL A 140 -0.59 3.07 7.32
N LEU A 141 0.14 2.36 6.44
CA LEU A 141 1.36 1.66 6.81
C LEU A 141 2.43 2.66 7.28
N ALA A 142 2.72 3.69 6.48
CA ALA A 142 3.69 4.71 6.85
C ALA A 142 3.25 5.51 8.06
N ALA A 143 1.96 5.87 8.15
CA ALA A 143 1.46 6.61 9.31
C ALA A 143 1.65 5.85 10.62
N LYS A 144 1.52 4.52 10.60
CA LYS A 144 1.76 3.68 11.78
C LYS A 144 3.26 3.48 12.07
N VAL A 145 4.08 3.31 11.03
CA VAL A 145 5.52 3.00 11.19
C VAL A 145 6.36 4.25 11.48
N PHE A 146 5.98 5.40 10.94
CA PHE A 146 6.72 6.67 11.05
C PHE A 146 5.85 7.76 11.68
N PRO A 147 5.80 7.87 13.02
CA PRO A 147 5.08 8.93 13.69
C PRO A 147 5.51 10.32 13.21
N GLY A 148 4.54 11.18 12.89
CA GLY A 148 4.78 12.53 12.39
C GLY A 148 5.03 12.64 10.88
N CYS A 149 4.95 11.53 10.13
CA CYS A 149 4.99 11.62 8.66
C CYS A 149 3.71 12.22 8.10
N GLU A 150 3.85 12.97 7.00
CA GLU A 150 2.73 13.51 6.25
C GLU A 150 2.28 12.52 5.17
N VAL A 151 0.99 12.22 5.17
CA VAL A 151 0.35 11.30 4.21
C VAL A 151 -0.99 11.86 3.74
N THR A 152 -1.50 11.35 2.61
CA THR A 152 -2.87 11.62 2.15
C THR A 152 -3.55 10.34 1.74
N VAL A 153 -4.84 10.24 2.03
CA VAL A 153 -5.74 9.13 1.65
C VAL A 153 -6.94 9.67 0.85
N GLY A 154 -6.78 10.85 0.25
CA GLY A 154 -7.84 11.56 -0.46
C GLY A 154 -8.74 12.40 0.45
N HIS A 155 -9.95 12.71 -0.03
CA HIS A 155 -10.91 13.59 0.63
C HIS A 155 -12.29 12.94 0.74
N ASN A 156 -12.97 13.12 1.88
CA ASN A 156 -14.38 12.76 2.05
C ASN A 156 -15.21 14.03 2.25
N ASN A 157 -15.94 14.42 1.20
CA ASN A 157 -16.90 15.54 1.28
C ASN A 157 -18.24 15.14 1.95
N ASN A 158 -18.42 13.86 2.28
CA ASN A 158 -19.67 13.39 2.88
C ASN A 158 -19.56 13.38 4.41
N VAL A 159 -20.27 14.32 5.03
CA VAL A 159 -20.45 14.45 6.49
C VAL A 159 -21.43 13.38 7.03
N ASP A 160 -22.12 12.69 6.13
CA ASP A 160 -23.09 11.66 6.47
C ASP A 160 -22.43 10.29 6.32
N GLY A 161 -22.25 9.58 7.44
CA GLY A 161 -21.53 8.31 7.59
C GLY A 161 -22.07 7.10 6.80
N SER A 162 -22.64 7.29 5.61
CA SER A 162 -22.89 6.23 4.64
C SER A 162 -21.59 5.85 3.92
N SER A 163 -21.20 4.60 4.10
CA SER A 163 -19.94 3.96 3.72
C SER A 163 -19.52 4.17 2.26
N CYS A 164 -18.33 4.74 2.09
CA CYS A 164 -17.68 4.97 0.81
C CYS A 164 -17.10 3.65 0.27
N HIS A 165 -17.95 2.76 -0.25
CA HIS A 165 -17.52 1.52 -0.92
C HIS A 165 -17.17 1.69 -2.41
N ARG A 166 -17.20 2.92 -2.95
CA ARG A 166 -17.01 3.19 -4.39
C ARG A 166 -16.00 4.27 -4.75
N SER A 167 -15.43 4.97 -3.78
CA SER A 167 -14.31 5.87 -4.00
C SER A 167 -13.39 5.75 -2.80
N THR A 168 -12.11 5.53 -3.05
CA THR A 168 -11.04 5.34 -2.06
C THR A 168 -10.68 6.63 -1.34
N GLY A 169 -11.69 7.31 -0.79
CA GLY A 169 -11.56 8.34 0.24
C GLY A 169 -12.00 7.73 1.56
N MET A 170 -11.06 7.52 2.47
CA MET A 170 -11.38 7.28 3.88
C MET A 170 -10.61 8.31 4.68
N GLN A 171 -11.31 9.23 5.33
CA GLN A 171 -10.69 10.22 6.20
C GLN A 171 -10.22 9.51 7.49
N ALA A 172 -8.94 9.14 7.56
CA ALA A 172 -8.34 8.70 8.80
C ALA A 172 -7.93 9.94 9.62
N HIS A 173 -8.75 10.34 10.58
CA HIS A 173 -8.37 11.33 11.59
C HIS A 173 -7.43 10.65 12.59
N LEU A 174 -6.12 10.67 12.30
CA LEU A 174 -5.10 10.31 13.29
C LEU A 174 -4.89 11.51 14.22
N GLN A 175 -5.69 11.61 15.28
CA GLN A 175 -5.43 12.54 16.37
C GLN A 175 -4.36 11.97 17.29
N GLY A 176 -3.20 12.61 17.28
CA GLY A 176 -2.07 12.29 18.15
C GLY A 176 -0.90 13.26 17.95
N CYS A 177 -1.18 14.57 17.94
CA CYS A 177 -0.16 15.62 17.86
C CYS A 177 -0.63 16.86 18.64
N GLU A 178 -0.33 16.91 19.94
CA GLU A 178 -0.21 18.21 20.61
C GLU A 178 1.20 18.75 20.32
N GLY A 179 1.26 19.85 19.57
CA GLY A 179 2.49 20.58 19.24
C GLY A 179 3.08 20.21 17.87
N SER A 180 3.11 21.20 16.96
CA SER A 180 3.74 21.20 15.63
C SER A 180 3.07 20.33 14.54
N THR A 181 2.01 20.88 13.95
CA THR A 181 1.52 20.69 12.55
C THR A 181 1.92 19.40 11.82
N CYS A 182 1.25 18.29 12.15
CA CYS A 182 1.03 17.22 11.17
C CYS A 182 -0.14 17.66 10.27
N GLY A 183 0.18 18.27 9.14
CA GLY A 183 -0.82 18.79 8.20
C GLY A 183 -1.09 17.75 7.10
N PHE A 184 -2.36 17.50 6.79
CA PHE A 184 -2.74 16.88 5.53
C PHE A 184 -2.69 17.97 4.45
N HIS A 185 -1.78 17.93 3.48
CA HIS A 185 -1.86 18.86 2.35
C HIS A 185 -3.01 18.49 1.39
N GLN A 186 -4.07 19.28 1.46
CA GLN A 186 -5.27 19.22 0.63
C GLN A 186 -4.94 19.68 -0.80
N GLN A 187 -4.98 18.79 -1.81
CA GLN A 187 -4.88 19.20 -3.21
C GLN A 187 -5.96 18.54 -4.09
N ASN A 188 -6.74 19.40 -4.76
CA ASN A 188 -7.95 19.12 -5.54
C ASN A 188 -7.70 18.47 -6.93
N HIS A 189 -7.00 17.34 -7.02
CA HIS A 189 -6.82 16.69 -8.34
C HIS A 189 -7.00 15.17 -8.29
N HIS A 190 -7.87 14.67 -9.17
CA HIS A 190 -8.20 13.25 -9.43
C HIS A 190 -7.02 12.42 -10.01
N HIS A 191 -5.78 12.76 -9.70
CA HIS A 191 -4.60 12.08 -10.19
C HIS A 191 -3.88 11.38 -9.03
N LEU A 192 -3.56 10.10 -9.25
CA LEU A 192 -2.62 9.33 -8.45
C LEU A 192 -1.31 10.13 -8.33
N ARG A 193 -1.05 10.76 -7.18
CA ARG A 193 0.27 11.35 -6.89
C ARG A 193 1.00 10.42 -5.93
N LEU A 194 1.96 9.69 -6.48
CA LEU A 194 3.04 9.06 -5.72
C LEU A 194 3.85 10.17 -5.05
N HIS A 195 3.58 10.45 -3.78
CA HIS A 195 4.44 11.32 -2.98
C HIS A 195 5.73 10.56 -2.63
N VAL A 196 6.75 10.75 -3.45
CA VAL A 196 8.13 10.43 -3.12
C VAL A 196 8.62 11.49 -2.13
N GLN A 197 8.63 11.19 -0.84
CA GLN A 197 9.38 11.99 0.13
C GLN A 197 10.87 11.63 0.01
N GLY A 198 11.64 12.54 -0.56
CA GLY A 198 13.10 12.49 -0.64
C GLY A 198 13.62 13.65 -1.49
N PRO A 199 14.75 14.30 -1.12
CA PRO A 199 15.32 15.34 -1.96
C PRO A 199 15.77 14.72 -3.28
N PHE A 200 15.18 15.18 -4.38
CA PHE A 200 15.74 14.97 -5.72
C PHE A 200 17.01 15.82 -5.81
N ALA A 201 18.17 15.17 -5.63
CA ALA A 201 19.47 15.67 -6.03
C ALA A 201 20.04 14.74 -7.10
#